data_AF-A0AA38T796-F1
#
_entry.id   AF-A0AA38T796-F1
#
_cell.length_a   1.000
_cell.length_b   1.000
_cell.length_c   1.000
_cell.angle_alpha   90.00
_cell.angle_beta   90.00
_cell.angle_gamma   90.00
#
_symmetry.space_group_name_H-M   'P 1'
#
loop_
_entity.id
_entity.type
_entity.pdbx_description
1 polymer ?
#
loop_
_entity_poly.entity_id
_entity_poly.type
_entity_poly.pdbx_seq_one_letter_code
_entity_poly.pdbx_strand_id
1 'polypeptide(L)'
;MAHDSSDLPCDGDGHCMICKIKPPEEETLTCKTCVTPWHLNCLSSRPETLARVAQWECPDCSSLVSSGPPPAVRRWRGVGI
;
A
#
# COMPACT_ATOMS: atom_id res chain seq x y z
N MET A 1 3.11 9.43 24.57
CA MET A 1 2.77 10.13 23.31
C MET A 1 2.91 9.10 22.22
N ALA A 2 1.81 8.76 21.52
CA ALA A 2 1.80 7.67 20.56
C ALA A 2 2.76 7.99 19.42
N HIS A 3 3.83 7.20 19.33
CA HIS A 3 4.75 7.17 18.19
C HIS A 3 4.02 6.44 17.07
N ASP A 4 3.01 7.10 16.53
CA ASP A 4 2.29 6.65 15.35
C ASP A 4 2.93 7.34 14.16
N SER A 5 4.11 6.83 13.78
CA SER A 5 4.59 6.98 12.41
C SER A 5 3.71 6.08 11.54
N SER A 6 2.41 6.39 11.47
CA SER A 6 1.48 5.71 10.58
C SER A 6 1.99 5.92 9.18
N ASP A 7 2.45 4.84 8.57
CA ASP A 7 2.54 4.79 7.12
C ASP A 7 1.13 5.14 6.60
N LEU A 8 1.00 6.21 5.82
CA LEU A 8 -0.27 6.63 5.25
C LEU A 8 -0.21 6.52 3.72
N PRO A 9 -1.34 6.17 3.10
CA PRO A 9 -1.45 6.20 1.65
C PRO A 9 -1.35 7.63 1.10
N CYS A 10 -1.28 7.71 -0.22
CA CYS A 10 -1.48 8.97 -0.93
C CYS A 10 -2.98 9.28 -1.01
N ASP A 11 -3.30 10.56 -1.00
CA ASP A 11 -4.65 11.09 -1.15
C ASP A 11 -5.19 10.83 -2.57
N GLY A 12 -6.47 11.12 -2.82
CA GLY A 12 -7.12 10.94 -4.13
C GLY A 12 -6.50 11.75 -5.27
N ASP A 13 -5.73 12.80 -4.93
CA ASP A 13 -4.95 13.58 -5.89
C ASP A 13 -3.53 13.00 -6.15
N GLY A 14 -3.18 11.93 -5.42
CA GLY A 14 -1.87 11.29 -5.47
C GLY A 14 -0.82 11.99 -4.60
N HIS A 15 -1.21 12.85 -3.66
CA HIS A 15 -0.27 13.47 -2.72
C HIS A 15 -0.07 12.61 -1.48
N CYS A 16 1.16 12.34 -1.08
CA CYS A 16 1.45 11.59 0.14
C CYS A 16 0.87 12.31 1.36
N MET A 17 0.08 11.63 2.19
CA MET A 17 -0.54 12.29 3.34
C MET A 17 0.45 12.64 4.46
N ILE A 18 1.64 12.02 4.45
CA ILE A 18 2.74 12.25 5.42
C ILE A 18 3.55 13.49 5.04
N CYS A 19 4.21 13.48 3.88
CA CYS A 19 5.09 14.57 3.46
C CYS A 19 4.38 15.64 2.63
N LYS A 20 3.10 15.44 2.25
CA LYS A 20 2.29 16.34 1.40
C LYS A 20 2.89 16.61 0.01
N ILE A 21 3.83 15.79 -0.42
CA ILE A 21 4.45 15.87 -1.74
C ILE A 21 3.80 14.83 -2.66
N LYS A 22 3.69 15.17 -3.94
CA LYS A 22 3.32 14.21 -4.98
C LYS A 22 4.54 13.33 -5.27
N PRO A 23 4.54 12.05 -4.85
CA PRO A 23 5.67 11.18 -5.09
C PRO A 23 5.83 10.93 -6.61
N PRO A 24 7.06 10.77 -7.10
CA PRO A 24 7.29 10.31 -8.46
C PRO A 24 6.78 8.87 -8.62
N GLU A 25 6.48 8.47 -9.85
CA GLU A 25 5.95 7.12 -10.14
C GLU A 25 6.89 6.01 -9.66
N GLU A 26 8.20 6.23 -9.76
CA GLU A 26 9.24 5.31 -9.26
C GLU A 26 9.26 5.16 -7.73
N GLU A 27 8.78 6.16 -6.99
CA GLU A 27 8.63 6.10 -5.53
C GLU A 27 7.17 5.91 -5.10
N THR A 28 6.27 5.57 -6.04
CA THR A 28 4.86 5.31 -5.74
C THR A 28 4.60 3.81 -5.71
N LEU A 29 4.30 3.30 -4.52
CA LEU A 29 3.94 1.91 -4.29
C LEU A 29 2.44 1.72 -4.33
N THR A 30 1.96 0.88 -5.25
CA THR A 30 0.55 0.51 -5.27
C THR A 30 0.37 -0.83 -4.56
N CYS A 31 -0.47 -0.85 -3.53
CA CYS A 31 -0.78 -2.07 -2.82
C CYS A 31 -1.50 -3.06 -3.74
N LYS A 32 -1.01 -4.30 -3.88
CA LYS A 32 -1.60 -5.27 -4.82
C LYS A 32 -3.02 -5.72 -4.46
N THR A 33 -3.43 -5.55 -3.20
CA THR A 33 -4.73 -6.01 -2.67
C THR A 33 -5.77 -4.90 -2.68
N CYS A 34 -5.46 -3.72 -2.13
CA CYS A 34 -6.39 -2.60 -2.05
C CYS A 34 -6.20 -1.55 -3.15
N VAL A 35 -5.21 -1.73 -4.05
CA VAL A 35 -4.86 -0.81 -5.15
C VAL A 35 -4.65 0.65 -4.71
N THR A 36 -4.37 0.85 -3.42
CA THR A 36 -4.11 2.17 -2.86
C THR A 36 -2.65 2.57 -3.15
N PRO A 37 -2.38 3.80 -3.60
CA PRO A 37 -1.03 4.33 -3.77
C PRO A 37 -0.41 4.76 -2.44
N TRP A 38 0.87 4.50 -2.26
CA TRP A 38 1.67 4.80 -1.07
C TRP A 38 3.00 5.39 -1.50
N HIS A 39 3.57 6.21 -0.64
CA HIS A 39 4.87 6.79 -0.91
C HIS A 39 5.98 5.91 -0.35
N LEU A 40 6.84 5.37 -1.21
CA LEU A 40 7.94 4.48 -0.87
C LEU A 40 8.89 5.11 0.15
N ASN A 41 9.18 6.41 0.02
CA ASN A 41 10.13 7.08 0.92
C ASN A 41 9.55 7.36 2.31
N CYS A 42 8.22 7.53 2.41
CA CYS A 42 7.54 7.69 3.70
C CYS A 42 7.14 6.36 4.34
N LEU A 43 7.33 5.23 3.64
CA LEU A 43 7.07 3.90 4.16
C LEU A 43 8.22 3.44 5.05
N SER A 44 7.88 2.95 6.25
CA SER A 44 8.82 2.41 7.23
C SER A 44 9.42 1.09 6.75
N SER A 45 8.63 0.25 6.06
CA SER A 45 9.09 -1.00 5.44
C SER A 45 9.20 -0.86 3.93
N ARG A 46 10.37 -0.40 3.47
CA ARG A 46 10.68 -0.28 2.05
C ARG A 46 11.01 -1.65 1.45
N PRO A 47 10.39 -2.05 0.33
CA PRO A 47 10.81 -3.23 -0.41
C PRO A 47 12.19 -2.99 -1.05
N GLU A 48 13.15 -3.87 -0.75
CA GLU A 48 14.53 -3.76 -1.26
C GLU A 48 14.66 -4.14 -2.74
N THR A 49 13.63 -4.74 -3.34
CA THR A 49 13.69 -5.26 -4.72
C THR A 49 12.45 -4.90 -5.52
N LEU A 50 12.61 -4.68 -6.83
CA LEU A 50 11.52 -4.45 -7.78
C LEU A 50 10.48 -5.59 -7.78
N ALA A 51 10.92 -6.83 -7.58
CA ALA A 51 10.00 -7.96 -7.46
C ALA A 51 9.11 -7.87 -6.22
N ARG A 52 9.62 -7.27 -5.12
CA ARG A 52 8.85 -6.99 -3.90
C ARG A 52 7.94 -5.80 -4.08
N VAL A 53 8.35 -4.77 -4.81
CA VAL A 53 7.51 -3.62 -5.22
C VAL A 53 6.24 -4.10 -5.93
N ALA A 54 6.38 -4.98 -6.93
CA ALA A 54 5.25 -5.50 -7.70
C ALA A 54 4.27 -6.39 -6.90
N GLN A 55 4.78 -7.05 -5.86
CA GLN A 55 3.99 -7.92 -4.98
C GLN A 55 3.78 -7.28 -3.60
N TRP A 56 3.97 -5.97 -3.49
CA TRP A 56 3.94 -5.27 -2.22
C TRP A 56 2.50 -5.18 -1.70
N GLU A 57 2.39 -5.32 -0.39
CA GLU A 57 1.13 -5.26 0.36
C GLU A 57 1.32 -4.21 1.46
N CYS A 58 0.35 -3.30 1.58
CA CYS A 58 0.39 -2.27 2.60
C CYS A 58 0.29 -2.88 4.00
N PRO A 59 0.79 -2.21 5.05
CA PRO A 59 0.70 -2.70 6.43
C PRO A 59 -0.73 -3.02 6.86
N ASP A 60 -1.74 -2.30 6.38
CA ASP A 60 -3.15 -2.63 6.60
C ASP A 60 -3.55 -3.99 5.99
N CYS A 61 -3.07 -4.31 4.79
CA CYS A 61 -3.40 -5.59 4.15
C CYS A 61 -2.54 -6.75 4.67
N SER A 62 -1.28 -6.48 5.02
CA SER A 62 -0.33 -7.46 5.55
C SER A 62 -0.66 -7.86 7.00
N SER A 63 -1.18 -6.94 7.82
CA SER A 63 -1.63 -7.25 9.18
C SER A 63 -2.89 -8.13 9.19
N LEU A 64 -3.79 -7.94 8.22
CA LEU A 64 -4.99 -8.76 8.07
C LEU A 64 -4.68 -10.25 7.78
N VAL A 65 -3.55 -10.56 7.14
CA VAL A 65 -3.19 -11.96 6.84
C VAL A 65 -2.55 -12.70 8.03
N SER A 66 -2.00 -12.00 9.02
CA SER A 66 -1.36 -12.64 10.19
C SER A 66 -2.33 -13.12 11.26
N SER A 67 -3.61 -12.73 11.22
CA SER A 67 -4.63 -13.11 12.21
C SER A 67 -5.66 -14.13 11.65
N GLY A 68 -5.22 -15.11 10.84
CA GLY A 68 -5.98 -16.31 10.41
C GLY A 68 -7.29 -16.07 9.60
N PRO A 69 -8.00 -17.16 9.21
CA PRO A 69 -7.71 -18.04 8.07
C PRO A 69 -7.81 -17.31 6.70
N PRO A 70 -7.38 -17.88 5.56
CA PRO A 70 -7.01 -17.10 4.37
C PRO A 70 -8.18 -16.25 3.85
N PRO A 71 -7.97 -14.97 3.49
CA PRO A 71 -9.01 -14.20 2.87
C PRO A 71 -9.33 -14.85 1.53
N ALA A 72 -10.55 -15.38 1.43
CA ALA A 72 -11.20 -15.69 0.18
C ALA A 72 -10.91 -14.54 -0.78
N VAL A 73 -10.07 -14.83 -1.77
CA VAL A 73 -9.93 -14.16 -3.07
C VAL A 73 -11.11 -13.21 -3.30
N ARG A 74 -10.96 -11.95 -2.89
CA ARG A 74 -11.85 -10.88 -3.32
C ARG A 74 -11.36 -10.46 -4.69
N ARG A 75 -11.72 -11.33 -5.64
CA ARG A 75 -11.75 -11.10 -7.07
C ARG A 75 -12.71 -9.94 -7.35
N TRP A 76 -12.22 -8.71 -7.26
CA TRP A 76 -12.83 -7.57 -7.96
C TRP A 76 -12.09 -7.38 -9.29
N ARG A 77 -12.35 -8.31 -10.21
CA ARG A 77 -12.33 -8.03 -11.65
C ARG A 77 -13.75 -8.27 -12.10
N GLY A 78 -14.43 -7.19 -12.50
CA GLY A 78 -15.72 -7.30 -13.15
C GLY A 78 -15.64 -8.26 -14.34
N VAL A 79 -16.66 -9.10 -14.48
CA VAL A 79 -17.08 -9.67 -15.76
C VAL A 79 -18.60 -9.63 -15.75
N GLY A 80 -19.16 -9.01 -16.79
CA GLY A 80 -20.55 -8.57 -16.82
C GLY A 80 -21.59 -9.67 -16.94
N ILE A 81 -22.84 -9.25 -16.70
CA ILE A 81 -24.03 -9.52 -17.52
C ILE A 81 -24.93 -8.29 -17.43
#